data_AF-A0A3P7J7H8-F1
#
_entry.id   AF-A0A3P7J7H8-F1
#
_cell.length_a   1.000
_cell.length_b   1.000
_cell.length_c   1.000
_cell.angle_alpha   90.00
_cell.angle_beta   90.00
_cell.angle_gamma   90.00
#
_symmetry.space_group_name_H-M   'P 1'
#
loop_
_entity.id
_entity.type
_entity.pdbx_description
1 polymer ?
#
loop_
_entity_poly.entity_id
_entity_poly.type
_entity_poly.pdbx_seq_one_letter_code
_entity_poly.pdbx_strand_id
1 'polypeptide(L)'
;MFADYRVPQALAYLGVLEYSEKLLSILSTNHRLDNGSPEEVELRGASIWGCEQIVLAIEKLRAAEGDVVRPVYAMDVDVFVWLYRRKHAAEIERKVSTYFILVILFYYLYV
;
A
#
# COMPACT_ATOMS: atom_id res chain seq x y z
N MET A 1 3.53 4.44 8.56
CA MET A 1 3.25 4.42 7.13
C MET A 1 3.14 5.85 6.63
N PHE A 2 3.93 6.22 5.62
CA PHE A 2 3.75 7.41 4.81
C PHE A 2 2.55 7.20 3.89
N ALA A 3 1.70 8.20 3.79
CA ALA A 3 0.49 8.13 2.97
C ALA A 3 0.79 8.33 1.48
N ASP A 4 1.58 7.42 0.89
CA ASP A 4 1.75 7.33 -0.56
C ASP A 4 0.75 6.30 -1.11
N TYR A 5 -0.08 6.74 -2.05
CA TYR A 5 -1.13 5.94 -2.68
C TYR A 5 -0.59 4.77 -3.53
N ARG A 6 0.73 4.68 -3.74
CA ARG A 6 1.37 3.56 -4.44
C ARG A 6 1.65 2.36 -3.54
N VAL A 7 1.68 2.56 -2.22
CA VAL A 7 1.87 1.48 -1.25
C VAL A 7 0.72 0.47 -1.33
N PRO A 8 -0.58 0.87 -1.34
CA PRO A 8 -1.68 -0.06 -1.55
C PRO A 8 -1.54 -0.91 -2.82
N GLN A 9 -1.01 -0.35 -3.92
CA GLN A 9 -0.82 -1.08 -5.19
C GLN A 9 0.22 -2.21 -5.03
N ALA A 10 1.32 -1.92 -4.35
CA ALA A 10 2.36 -2.91 -4.11
C ALA A 10 1.93 -3.95 -3.07
N LEU A 11 1.19 -3.56 -2.04
CA LEU A 11 0.59 -4.50 -1.09
C LEU A 11 -0.38 -5.46 -1.79
N ALA A 12 -1.21 -4.96 -2.73
CA ALA A 12 -2.08 -5.82 -3.53
C ALA A 12 -1.29 -6.77 -4.43
N TYR A 13 -0.23 -6.27 -5.09
CA TYR A 13 0.65 -7.09 -5.90
C TYR A 13 1.34 -8.22 -5.10
N LEU A 14 1.74 -7.92 -3.86
CA LEU A 14 2.36 -8.88 -2.95
C LEU A 14 1.34 -9.83 -2.29
N GLY A 15 0.04 -9.70 -2.59
CA GLY A 15 -1.02 -10.53 -2.05
C GLY A 15 -1.43 -10.20 -0.61
N VAL A 16 -1.03 -9.03 -0.11
CA VAL A 16 -1.37 -8.57 1.25
C VAL A 16 -2.75 -7.91 1.27
N LEU A 17 -3.12 -7.22 0.19
CA LEU A 17 -4.44 -6.63 0.01
C LEU A 17 -5.14 -7.24 -1.19
N GLU A 18 -6.46 -7.26 -1.13
CA GLU A 18 -7.32 -7.61 -2.24
C GLU A 18 -8.34 -6.49 -2.44
N TYR A 19 -8.53 -6.08 -3.70
CA TYR A 19 -9.51 -5.04 -4.02
C TYR A 19 -10.85 -5.69 -4.34
N SER A 20 -11.92 -5.16 -3.76
CA SER A 20 -13.27 -5.57 -4.12
C SER A 20 -13.57 -5.28 -5.58
N GLU A 21 -14.48 -6.06 -6.19
CA GLU A 21 -14.92 -5.82 -7.57
C GLU A 21 -15.48 -4.41 -7.76
N LYS A 22 -16.19 -3.88 -6.74
CA LYS A 22 -16.66 -2.49 -6.73
C LYS A 22 -15.49 -1.52 -6.86
N LEU A 23 -14.47 -1.63 -6.00
CA LEU A 23 -13.31 -0.74 -6.04
C LEU A 23 -12.54 -0.89 -7.36
N LEU A 24 -12.35 -2.11 -7.84
CA LEU A 24 -11.74 -2.38 -9.14
C LEU A 24 -12.52 -1.73 -10.29
N SER A 25 -13.85 -1.78 -10.27
CA SER A 25 -14.69 -1.14 -11.29
C SER A 25 -14.49 0.38 -11.30
N ILE A 26 -14.48 1.02 -10.12
CA ILE A 26 -14.25 2.46 -9.96
C ILE A 26 -12.87 2.82 -10.51
N LEU A 27 -11.83 2.13 -10.05
CA LEU A 27 -10.47 2.32 -10.50
C LEU A 27 -10.39 2.15 -12.03
N SER A 28 -11.04 1.13 -12.59
CA SER A 28 -10.94 0.82 -14.03
C SER A 28 -11.45 1.87 -15.00
N THR A 29 -12.32 2.75 -14.54
CA THR A 29 -12.82 3.89 -15.33
C THR A 29 -11.86 5.08 -15.33
N ASN A 30 -10.64 4.92 -14.81
CA ASN A 30 -9.69 6.01 -14.58
C ASN A 30 -10.26 7.09 -13.64
N HIS A 31 -11.23 6.70 -12.81
CA HIS A 31 -11.85 7.57 -11.84
C HIS A 31 -10.88 7.83 -10.69
N ARG A 32 -10.74 9.11 -10.34
CA ARG A 32 -9.90 9.53 -9.23
C ARG A 32 -10.69 9.33 -7.95
N LEU A 33 -10.07 8.75 -6.93
CA LEU A 33 -10.64 8.76 -5.60
C LEU A 33 -10.43 10.15 -5.00
N ASP A 34 -11.53 10.81 -4.66
CA ASP A 34 -11.48 12.12 -4.01
C ASP A 34 -10.89 11.98 -2.61
N ASN A 35 -10.10 12.98 -2.19
CA ASN A 35 -9.54 12.97 -0.85
C ASN A 35 -10.65 12.93 0.20
N GLY A 36 -10.57 12.00 1.15
CA GLY A 36 -11.59 11.84 2.18
C GLY A 36 -12.85 11.13 1.70
N SER A 37 -12.91 10.64 0.46
CA SER A 37 -14.00 9.73 0.06
C SER A 37 -13.93 8.43 0.86
N PRO A 38 -15.06 7.74 1.09
CA PRO A 38 -15.07 6.47 1.81
C PRO A 38 -14.08 5.45 1.23
N GLU A 39 -14.02 5.33 -0.10
CA GLU A 39 -13.10 4.43 -0.80
C GLU A 39 -11.63 4.80 -0.59
N GLU A 40 -11.29 6.10 -0.58
CA GLU A 40 -9.92 6.58 -0.36
C GLU A 40 -9.47 6.31 1.08
N VAL A 41 -10.35 6.59 2.05
CA VAL A 41 -10.09 6.36 3.48
C VAL A 41 -9.97 4.86 3.77
N GLU A 42 -10.84 4.04 3.19
CA GLU A 42 -10.79 2.58 3.31
C GLU A 42 -9.46 2.04 2.77
N LEU A 43 -9.04 2.47 1.58
CA LEU A 43 -7.78 2.03 0.97
C LEU A 43 -6.56 2.39 1.83
N ARG A 44 -6.54 3.59 2.43
CA ARG A 44 -5.50 4.00 3.37
C ARG A 44 -5.52 3.16 4.65
N GLY A 45 -6.70 2.98 5.24
CA GLY A 45 -6.86 2.19 6.46
C GLY A 45 -6.42 0.74 6.26
N ALA A 46 -6.83 0.13 5.15
CA ALA A 46 -6.43 -1.22 4.77
C ALA A 46 -4.91 -1.31 4.57
N SER A 47 -4.27 -0.29 3.97
CA SER A 47 -2.81 -0.27 3.79
C SER A 47 -2.05 -0.20 5.11
N ILE A 48 -2.50 0.67 6.04
CA ILE A 48 -1.90 0.76 7.38
C ILE A 48 -2.02 -0.58 8.10
N TRP A 49 -3.22 -1.18 8.07
CA TRP A 49 -3.46 -2.47 8.67
C TRP A 49 -2.64 -3.59 8.02
N GLY A 50 -2.53 -3.61 6.70
CA GLY A 50 -1.69 -4.56 5.96
C GLY A 50 -0.23 -4.52 6.39
N CYS A 51 0.33 -3.32 6.58
CA CYS A 51 1.69 -3.19 7.13
C CYS A 51 1.81 -3.74 8.55
N GLU A 52 0.81 -3.50 9.42
CA GLU A 52 0.81 -4.07 10.77
C GLU A 52 0.73 -5.60 10.75
N GLN A 53 -0.09 -6.17 9.86
CA GLN A 53 -0.18 -7.63 9.69
C GLN A 53 1.17 -8.24 9.24
N ILE A 54 1.91 -7.54 8.38
CA ILE A 54 3.26 -7.95 7.97
C ILE A 54 4.22 -7.93 9.17
N VAL A 55 4.17 -6.89 10.01
CA VAL A 55 4.99 -6.82 11.23
C VAL A 55 4.72 -8.04 12.12
N LEU A 56 3.45 -8.33 12.42
CA LEU A 56 3.06 -9.48 13.23
C LEU A 56 3.51 -10.82 12.61
N ALA A 57 3.47 -10.94 11.28
CA ALA A 57 3.97 -12.12 10.58
C ALA A 57 5.49 -12.26 10.71
N ILE A 58 6.24 -11.16 10.55
CA ILE A 58 7.70 -11.13 10.74
C ILE A 58 8.07 -11.51 12.18
N GLU A 59 7.37 -10.98 13.18
CA GLU A 59 7.60 -11.29 14.59
C GLU A 59 7.39 -12.78 14.88
N LYS A 60 6.33 -13.38 14.32
CA LYS A 60 6.08 -14.84 14.45
C LYS A 60 7.21 -15.67 13.83
N LEU A 61 7.70 -15.29 12.66
CA LEU A 61 8.80 -15.99 11.99
C LEU A 61 10.10 -15.88 12.80
N ARG A 62 10.42 -14.69 13.29
CA ARG A 62 11.62 -14.46 14.12
C ARG A 62 11.58 -15.18 15.46
N ALA A 63 10.40 -15.30 16.07
CA ALA A 63 10.24 -16.07 17.30
C ALA A 63 10.59 -17.56 17.09
N ALA A 64 10.36 -18.10 15.89
CA ALA A 64 10.72 -19.47 15.55
C ALA A 64 12.22 -19.63 15.22
N GLU A 65 12.84 -18.63 14.60
CA GLU A 65 14.24 -18.67 14.14
C GLU A 65 15.26 -18.19 15.19
N GLY A 66 14.81 -17.48 16.23
CA GLY A 66 15.68 -16.92 17.27
C GLY A 66 16.47 -15.68 16.86
N ASP A 67 16.21 -15.12 15.66
CA ASP A 67 16.92 -13.98 15.11
C ASP A 67 16.17 -12.65 15.39
N VAL A 68 16.43 -12.09 16.57
CA VAL A 68 15.88 -10.77 16.97
C VAL A 68 17.01 -9.77 17.17
N VAL A 69 17.48 -9.17 16.06
CA VAL A 69 18.45 -8.06 16.12
C VAL A 69 17.81 -6.78 16.65
N ARG A 70 16.60 -6.44 16.17
CA ARG A 70 15.82 -5.27 16.58
C ARG A 70 14.32 -5.45 16.28
N PRO A 71 13.41 -4.74 16.96
CA PRO A 71 12.00 -4.69 16.57
C PRO A 71 11.81 -4.19 15.13
N VAL A 72 10.78 -4.69 14.46
CA VAL A 72 10.32 -4.20 13.15
C VAL A 72 9.06 -3.38 13.37
N TYR A 73 8.98 -2.21 12.75
CA TYR A 73 7.82 -1.35 12.85
C TYR A 73 7.09 -1.28 11.52
N ALA A 74 5.81 -0.91 11.53
CA ALA A 74 5.03 -0.71 10.31
C ALA A 74 5.68 0.33 9.37
N MET A 75 6.49 1.26 9.91
CA MET A 75 7.30 2.18 9.10
C MET A 75 8.39 1.46 8.28
N ASP A 76 9.05 0.45 8.83
CA ASP A 76 10.06 -0.33 8.11
C ASP A 76 9.43 -1.05 6.91
N VAL A 77 8.26 -1.66 7.14
CA VAL A 77 7.49 -2.35 6.10
C VAL A 77 7.05 -1.39 5.02
N ASP A 78 6.49 -0.25 5.41
CA ASP A 78 6.03 0.77 4.47
C ASP A 78 7.16 1.30 3.57
N VAL A 79 8.31 1.64 4.15
CA VAL A 79 9.50 2.05 3.39
C VAL A 79 9.96 0.95 2.44
N PHE A 80 9.99 -0.31 2.91
CA PHE A 80 10.35 -1.44 2.08
C PHE A 80 9.39 -1.61 0.90
N VAL A 81 8.08 -1.63 1.16
CA VAL A 81 7.04 -1.82 0.13
C VAL A 81 7.08 -0.68 -0.89
N TRP A 82 7.28 0.55 -0.45
CA TRP A 82 7.43 1.69 -1.34
C TRP A 82 8.67 1.58 -2.24
N LEU A 83 9.83 1.20 -1.67
CA LEU A 83 11.05 0.96 -2.45
C LEU A 83 10.90 -0.21 -3.42
N TYR A 84 10.26 -1.30 -2.97
CA TYR A 84 9.93 -2.46 -3.79
C TYR A 84 9.09 -2.03 -4.99
N ARG A 85 8.03 -1.23 -4.75
CA ARG A 85 7.21 -0.67 -5.82
C ARG A 85 8.05 0.09 -6.84
N ARG A 86 8.94 0.97 -6.39
CA ARG A 86 9.80 1.77 -7.28
C ARG A 86 10.71 0.90 -8.15
N LYS A 87 11.26 -0.18 -7.58
CA LYS A 87 12.14 -1.12 -8.29
C LYS A 87 11.37 -2.02 -9.27
N HIS A 88 10.13 -2.38 -8.92
CA HIS A 88 9.30 -3.34 -9.66
C HIS A 88 8.12 -2.69 -10.42
N ALA A 89 8.19 -1.38 -10.68
CA ALA A 89 7.05 -0.60 -11.20
C ALA A 89 6.41 -1.22 -12.45
N ALA A 90 7.21 -1.57 -13.46
CA ALA A 90 6.71 -2.15 -14.71
C ALA A 90 6.06 -3.54 -14.56
N GLU A 91 6.43 -4.31 -13.53
CA GLU A 91 5.79 -5.61 -13.24
C GLU A 91 4.48 -5.41 -12.50
N ILE A 92 4.49 -4.54 -11.48
CA ILE A 92 3.33 -4.23 -10.67
C ILE A 92 2.23 -3.60 -11.53
N GLU A 93 2.59 -2.65 -12.39
CA GLU A 93 1.66 -1.95 -13.30
C GLU A 93 1.01 -2.89 -14.34
N ARG A 94 1.69 -3.99 -14.70
CA ARG A 94 1.14 -5.03 -15.58
C ARG A 94 0.15 -5.96 -14.88
N LYS A 95 0.41 -6.33 -13.62
CA LYS A 95 -0.45 -7.29 -12.87
C LYS A 95 -1.57 -6.63 -12.09
N VAL A 96 -1.32 -5.44 -11.54
CA VAL A 96 -2.28 -4.63 -10.81
C VAL A 96 -2.55 -3.40 -11.65
N SER A 97 -3.70 -3.39 -12.32
CA SER A 97 -4.02 -2.37 -13.31
C SER A 97 -3.80 -0.96 -12.75
N THR A 98 -3.11 -0.14 -13.54
CA THR A 98 -2.42 1.11 -13.14
C THR A 98 -3.38 2.29 -13.02
N TYR A 99 -4.58 2.07 -12.49
CA TYR A 99 -5.54 3.15 -12.43
C TYR A 99 -5.07 4.16 -11.39
N PHE A 100 -4.74 5.35 -11.91
CA PHE A 100 -4.08 6.41 -11.19
C PHE A 100 -4.91 6.83 -9.99
N ILE A 101 -4.54 6.36 -8.79
CA ILE A 101 -4.96 6.96 -7.52
C ILE A 101 -4.20 8.29 -7.41
N LEU A 102 -4.53 9.24 -8.27
CA LEU A 102 -3.92 10.57 -8.31
C LEU A 102 -4.69 11.44 -7.31
N VAL A 103 -4.52 11.16 -6.01
CA VAL A 103 -4.91 12.12 -4.97
C VAL A 103 -3.89 13.24 -5.04
N ILE A 104 -4.35 14.45 -5.38
CA ILE A 104 -3.51 15.62 -5.43
C ILE A 104 -3.09 15.99 -4.00
N LEU A 105 -1.98 15.44 -3.51
CA LEU A 105 -1.27 15.99 -2.35
C LEU A 105 -0.35 17.17 -2.73
N PHE A 106 -0.23 17.49 -4.03
CA PHE A 106 0.66 18.54 -4.52
C PHE A 106 0.04 19.95 -4.63
N TYR A 107 -1.29 20.12 -4.50
CA TYR A 107 -1.89 21.46 -4.65
C TYR A 107 -1.87 22.32 -3.38
N TYR A 108 -1.52 21.77 -2.22
CA TYR A 108 -1.47 22.53 -0.96
C TYR A 108 -0.05 22.75 -0.42
N LEU A 109 1.00 22.35 -1.15
CA LEU A 109 2.39 22.67 -0.80
C LEU A 109 3.01 23.78 -1.67
N TYR A 110 2.26 24.34 -2.61
CA TYR A 110 2.70 25.43 -3.50
C TYR A 110 1.62 26.50 -3.70
N VAL A 111 0.94 26.91 -2.62
CA VAL A 111 0.26 28.21 -2.52
C VAL A 111 0.75 28.90 -1.26
#